data_AF-A0A5I8UY46-F1
#
_entry.id   AF-A0A5I8UY46-F1
#
_cell.length_a   1.000
_cell.length_b   1.000
_cell.length_c   1.000
_cell.angle_alpha   90.00
_cell.angle_beta   90.00
_cell.angle_gamma   90.00
#
_symmetry.space_group_name_H-M   'P 1'
#
loop_
_entity.id
_entity.type
_entity.pdbx_description
1 polymer ?
#
loop_
_entity_poly.entity_id
_entity_poly.type
_entity_poly.pdbx_seq_one_letter_code
_entity_poly.pdbx_strand_id
1 'polypeptide(L)'
;MPIRVLDELPAVNFLREENVFVMTTSRASGQEIRPLKVLILNLMPKKIETENQFLRLLSNSPLQVDIQLLRIDARESRNTPAEHLNNFYCNFDDICDQNFDGLIVTGAPLGLVEFNDVAYWPQIRQVLEWAKDHVTSTLFVCWAVQAALNILYGIPKQTRTDKLSGVYEHHILHPHALLTRGFDDSFLAPHSRYADFPAALIRDYTDLEILAETEEGDAYLFASKDKRIAFVTGHPEYDAHTLAGEYFRDVEAGLNPEVPYNYFPKNDPQNIPRATWRSHGNLLFTNWLNYYVYQITPYDLRHMNPTLD
;
A
#
# COMPACT_ATOMS: atom_id res chain seq x y z
N MET A 1 17.10 -4.54 -10.34
CA MET A 1 18.31 -3.87 -10.87
C MET A 1 18.22 -3.87 -12.39
N PRO A 2 18.36 -2.72 -13.07
CA PRO A 2 18.21 -2.66 -14.52
C PRO A 2 19.36 -3.34 -15.25
N ILE A 3 19.10 -3.85 -16.45
CA ILE A 3 20.15 -4.36 -17.33
C ILE A 3 21.02 -3.19 -17.83
N ARG A 4 22.32 -3.44 -17.94
CA ARG A 4 23.28 -2.53 -18.57
C ARG A 4 23.58 -3.04 -19.97
N VAL A 5 23.26 -2.23 -20.97
CA VAL A 5 23.49 -2.55 -22.39
C VAL A 5 24.23 -1.41 -23.08
N LEU A 6 24.86 -1.72 -24.21
CA LEU A 6 25.45 -0.71 -25.08
C LEU A 6 24.34 0.20 -25.63
N ASP A 7 24.62 1.50 -25.69
CA ASP A 7 23.66 2.54 -26.04
C ASP A 7 22.98 2.32 -27.41
N GLU A 8 23.65 1.67 -28.36
CA GLU A 8 23.16 1.42 -29.73
C GLU A 8 22.38 0.10 -29.89
N LEU A 9 22.18 -0.69 -28.83
CA LEU A 9 21.43 -1.94 -28.94
C LEU A 9 19.96 -1.63 -29.29
N PRO A 10 19.38 -2.19 -30.37
CA PRO A 10 18.00 -1.89 -30.80
C PRO A 10 16.95 -2.09 -29.69
N ALA A 11 17.20 -3.03 -28.77
CA ALA A 11 16.37 -3.28 -27.59
C ALA A 11 16.22 -2.06 -26.67
N VAL A 12 17.17 -1.10 -26.68
CA VAL A 12 17.10 0.11 -25.86
C VAL A 12 15.88 0.96 -26.24
N ASN A 13 15.65 1.18 -27.54
CA ASN A 13 14.52 1.99 -28.00
C ASN A 13 13.20 1.24 -27.82
N PHE A 14 13.17 -0.05 -28.17
CA PHE A 14 12.00 -0.91 -27.98
C PHE A 14 11.52 -0.94 -26.52
N LEU A 15 12.44 -1.19 -25.57
CA LEU A 15 12.11 -1.24 -24.15
C LEU A 15 11.69 0.14 -23.59
N ARG A 16 12.25 1.24 -24.12
CA ARG A 16 11.81 2.59 -23.75
C ARG A 16 10.37 2.87 -24.18
N GLU A 17 9.94 2.36 -25.34
CA GLU A 17 8.54 2.46 -25.79
C GLU A 17 7.58 1.70 -24.87
N GLU A 18 8.03 0.60 -24.25
CA GLU A 18 7.31 -0.14 -23.20
C GLU A 18 7.48 0.46 -21.79
N ASN A 19 8.00 1.68 -21.68
CA ASN A 19 8.31 2.38 -20.44
C ASN A 19 9.33 1.65 -19.54
N VAL A 20 10.04 0.63 -20.05
CA VAL A 20 11.05 -0.13 -19.32
C VAL A 20 12.33 0.68 -19.21
N PHE A 21 12.81 0.82 -17.97
CA PHE A 21 14.04 1.56 -17.70
C PHE A 21 15.26 0.75 -18.17
N VAL A 22 15.92 1.24 -19.22
CA VAL A 22 17.19 0.69 -19.72
C VAL A 22 18.33 1.62 -19.33
N MET A 23 19.32 1.07 -18.62
CA MET A 23 20.46 1.85 -18.14
C MET A 23 21.60 1.80 -19.16
N THR A 24 21.93 2.96 -19.72
CA THR A 24 23.09 3.11 -20.61
C THR A 24 24.39 3.09 -19.81
N THR A 25 25.49 2.76 -20.48
CA THR A 25 26.80 2.64 -19.86
C THR A 25 27.30 3.93 -19.20
N SER A 26 26.90 5.09 -19.73
CA SER A 26 27.22 6.43 -19.24
C SER A 26 26.51 6.82 -17.94
N ARG A 27 25.28 6.32 -17.72
CA ARG A 27 24.48 6.58 -16.51
C ARG A 27 24.85 5.64 -15.36
N ALA A 28 25.26 4.41 -15.69
CA ALA A 28 25.66 3.39 -14.73
C ALA A 28 26.89 3.78 -13.88
N SER A 29 27.81 4.58 -14.44
CA SER A 29 29.06 4.98 -13.80
C SER A 29 28.92 6.01 -12.67
N GLY A 30 27.74 6.62 -12.50
CA GLY A 30 27.46 7.60 -11.43
C GLY A 30 26.37 7.18 -10.45
N GLN A 31 25.91 5.93 -10.50
CA GLN A 31 24.84 5.46 -9.61
C GLN A 31 25.39 5.10 -8.25
N GLU A 32 25.07 5.91 -7.24
CA GLU A 32 25.33 5.59 -5.84
C GLU A 32 24.08 4.94 -5.23
N ILE A 33 24.22 3.72 -4.72
CA ILE A 33 23.14 2.98 -4.07
C ILE A 33 23.31 3.15 -2.56
N ARG A 34 22.27 3.63 -1.88
CA ARG A 34 22.20 3.68 -0.41
C ARG A 34 21.02 2.86 0.11
N PRO A 35 21.02 2.47 1.39
CA PRO A 35 19.84 1.92 2.04
C PRO A 35 18.66 2.89 1.94
N LEU A 36 17.47 2.33 1.71
CA LEU A 36 16.20 3.07 1.72
C LEU A 36 15.66 3.13 3.14
N LYS A 37 15.17 4.29 3.57
CA LYS A 37 14.44 4.47 4.82
C LYS A 37 12.95 4.37 4.55
N VAL A 38 12.30 3.33 5.08
CA VAL A 38 10.84 3.15 4.96
C VAL A 38 10.19 3.17 6.33
N LEU A 39 9.16 4.00 6.48
CA LEU A 39 8.36 4.14 7.69
C LEU A 39 7.05 3.36 7.52
N ILE A 40 6.59 2.68 8.57
CA ILE A 40 5.28 2.02 8.59
C ILE A 40 4.45 2.57 9.74
N LEU A 41 3.40 3.33 9.41
CA LEU A 41 2.37 3.72 10.36
C LEU A 41 1.35 2.58 10.50
N ASN A 42 1.53 1.76 11.52
CA ASN A 42 0.71 0.57 11.75
C ASN A 42 -0.53 0.87 12.59
N LEU A 43 -1.68 0.99 11.92
CA LEU A 43 -2.99 1.24 12.51
C LEU A 43 -3.81 -0.06 12.72
N MET A 44 -3.30 -1.21 12.29
CA MET A 44 -4.00 -2.49 12.43
C MET A 44 -4.04 -2.95 13.90
N PRO A 45 -5.09 -3.66 14.32
CA PRO A 45 -5.21 -4.11 15.71
C PRO A 45 -4.16 -5.18 16.05
N LYS A 46 -3.89 -6.11 15.14
CA LYS A 46 -2.88 -7.17 15.31
C LYS A 46 -1.52 -6.72 14.77
N LYS A 47 -0.82 -5.86 15.53
CA LYS A 47 0.42 -5.20 15.10
C LYS A 47 1.47 -6.15 14.51
N ILE A 48 1.83 -7.20 15.25
CA ILE A 48 2.85 -8.19 14.86
C ILE A 48 2.46 -8.97 13.60
N GLU A 49 1.18 -9.32 13.44
CA GLU A 49 0.70 -10.03 12.24
C GLU A 49 0.89 -9.13 11.00
N THR A 50 0.48 -7.87 11.12
CA THR A 50 0.64 -6.86 10.07
C THR A 50 2.11 -6.56 9.77
N GLU A 51 2.97 -6.43 10.78
CA GLU A 51 4.42 -6.27 10.61
C GLU A 51 4.98 -7.41 9.76
N ASN A 52 4.69 -8.66 10.12
CA ASN A 52 5.18 -9.83 9.38
C ASN A 52 4.70 -9.86 7.93
N GLN A 53 3.45 -9.45 7.66
CA GLN A 53 2.86 -9.41 6.32
C GLN A 53 3.55 -8.39 5.42
N PHE A 54 3.70 -7.15 5.89
CA PHE A 54 4.37 -6.09 5.11
C PHE A 54 5.88 -6.35 4.98
N LEU A 55 6.56 -6.74 6.06
CA LEU A 55 8.00 -7.00 6.02
C LEU A 55 8.37 -8.13 5.07
N ARG A 56 7.53 -9.18 4.96
CA ARG A 56 7.72 -10.28 4.00
C ARG A 56 7.70 -9.79 2.55
N LEU A 57 6.83 -8.82 2.23
CA LEU A 57 6.73 -8.27 0.89
C LEU A 57 7.89 -7.31 0.60
N LEU A 58 8.25 -6.47 1.56
CA LEU A 58 9.37 -5.53 1.46
C LEU A 58 10.73 -6.25 1.39
N SER A 59 10.84 -7.47 1.92
CA SER A 59 12.07 -8.28 1.84
C SER A 59 12.36 -8.87 0.46
N ASN A 60 11.40 -8.81 -0.49
CA ASN A 60 11.56 -9.39 -1.82
C ASN A 60 12.20 -8.42 -2.82
N SER A 61 13.23 -7.70 -2.38
CA SER A 61 14.02 -6.79 -3.20
C SER A 61 15.51 -6.94 -2.87
N PRO A 62 16.43 -6.80 -3.84
CA PRO A 62 17.86 -6.75 -3.56
C PRO A 62 18.31 -5.43 -2.89
N LEU A 63 17.41 -4.44 -2.77
CA LEU A 63 17.70 -3.17 -2.11
C LEU A 63 17.70 -3.36 -0.59
N GLN A 64 18.65 -2.73 0.11
CA GLN A 64 18.59 -2.65 1.56
C GLN A 64 17.48 -1.67 1.97
N VAL A 65 16.59 -2.10 2.87
CA VAL A 65 15.47 -1.30 3.38
C VAL A 65 15.56 -1.24 4.91
N ASP A 66 15.88 -0.07 5.44
CA ASP A 66 15.89 0.24 6.86
C ASP A 66 14.46 0.62 7.28
N ILE A 67 13.84 -0.21 8.13
CA ILE A 67 12.45 -0.04 8.56
C ILE A 67 12.39 0.67 9.91
N GLN A 68 11.49 1.64 10.03
CA GLN A 68 11.02 2.16 11.31
C GLN A 68 9.50 1.96 11.43
N LEU A 69 9.03 1.63 12.63
CA LEU A 69 7.61 1.45 12.92
C LEU A 69 7.10 2.66 13.70
N LEU A 70 6.06 3.31 13.20
CA LEU A 70 5.45 4.49 13.80
C LEU A 70 4.13 4.11 14.49
N ARG A 71 3.96 4.55 15.75
CA ARG A 71 2.67 4.47 16.45
C ARG A 71 1.95 5.81 16.38
N ILE A 72 0.63 5.77 16.22
CA ILE A 72 -0.16 7.01 16.07
C ILE A 72 -0.37 7.75 17.39
N ASP A 73 -0.44 7.03 18.51
CA ASP A 73 -0.57 7.60 19.83
C ASP A 73 -0.01 6.68 20.94
N ALA A 74 0.06 7.23 22.16
CA ALA A 74 0.55 6.53 23.35
C ALA A 74 -0.49 5.58 23.98
N ARG A 75 -1.67 5.37 23.37
CA ARG A 75 -2.71 4.53 23.98
C ARG A 75 -2.26 3.07 24.04
N GLU A 76 -2.75 2.37 25.06
CA GLU A 76 -2.55 0.94 25.17
C GLU A 76 -3.29 0.20 24.03
N SER A 77 -2.58 -0.73 23.38
CA SER A 77 -3.19 -1.61 22.39
C SER A 77 -3.90 -2.76 23.09
N ARG A 78 -5.14 -3.06 22.68
CA ARG A 78 -5.90 -4.21 23.22
C ARG A 78 -5.29 -5.56 22.84
N ASN A 79 -4.63 -5.64 21.68
CA ASN A 79 -4.18 -6.90 21.07
C ASN A 79 -2.66 -7.01 20.99
N THR A 80 -1.92 -6.02 21.50
CA THR A 80 -0.46 -5.98 21.40
C THR A 80 0.12 -5.59 22.75
N PRO A 81 1.09 -6.35 23.29
CA PRO A 81 1.74 -6.00 24.54
C PRO A 81 2.37 -4.61 24.46
N ALA A 82 2.23 -3.81 25.53
CA ALA A 82 2.85 -2.49 25.62
C ALA A 82 4.38 -2.55 25.44
N GLU A 83 5.00 -3.64 25.92
CA GLU A 83 6.44 -3.90 25.75
C GLU A 83 6.87 -3.95 24.28
N HIS A 84 6.07 -4.59 23.40
CA HIS A 84 6.35 -4.63 21.97
C HIS A 84 6.35 -3.23 21.36
N LEU A 85 5.33 -2.42 21.69
CA LEU A 85 5.24 -1.05 21.20
C LEU A 85 6.39 -0.19 21.72
N ASN A 86 6.74 -0.29 23.00
CA ASN A 86 7.80 0.53 23.59
C ASN A 86 9.20 0.18 23.06
N ASN A 87 9.44 -1.08 22.70
CA ASN A 87 10.75 -1.53 22.22
C ASN A 87 10.96 -1.27 20.72
N PHE A 88 9.90 -1.30 19.92
CA PHE A 88 10.01 -1.33 18.46
C PHE A 88 9.34 -0.16 17.73
N TYR A 89 8.50 0.64 18.40
CA TYR A 89 7.81 1.77 17.78
C TYR A 89 8.35 3.12 18.25
N CYS A 90 8.54 4.04 17.31
CA CYS A 90 8.78 5.45 17.59
C CYS A 90 7.46 6.24 17.57
N ASN A 91 7.47 7.42 18.18
CA ASN A 91 6.41 8.42 18.08
C ASN A 91 6.70 9.40 16.95
N PHE A 92 5.69 10.18 16.56
CA PHE A 92 5.85 11.19 15.51
C PHE A 92 6.94 12.23 15.86
N ASP A 93 7.01 12.66 17.12
CA ASP A 93 8.00 13.64 17.57
C ASP A 93 9.45 13.13 17.46
N ASP A 94 9.67 11.81 17.40
CA ASP A 94 11.00 11.22 17.23
C ASP A 94 11.50 11.28 15.78
N ILE A 95 10.57 11.45 14.82
CA ILE A 95 10.82 11.35 13.38
C ILE A 95 10.44 12.60 12.59
N CYS A 96 9.85 13.61 13.23
CA CYS A 96 9.30 14.78 12.55
C CYS A 96 10.35 15.59 11.78
N ASP A 97 11.60 15.61 12.24
CA ASP A 97 12.74 16.27 11.57
C ASP A 97 13.49 15.36 10.58
N GLN A 98 13.02 14.13 10.36
CA GLN A 98 13.66 13.16 9.47
C GLN A 98 12.94 13.06 8.13
N ASN A 99 13.71 12.77 7.07
CA ASN A 99 13.15 12.40 5.77
C ASN A 99 13.20 10.87 5.56
N PHE A 100 12.27 10.38 4.76
CA PHE A 100 12.08 8.97 4.43
C PHE A 100 11.84 8.79 2.92
N ASP A 101 12.28 7.66 2.39
CA ASP A 101 12.04 7.30 1.00
C ASP A 101 10.60 6.78 0.80
N GLY A 102 10.10 6.02 1.78
CA GLY A 102 8.78 5.42 1.72
C GLY A 102 8.01 5.56 3.03
N LEU A 103 6.69 5.75 2.93
CA LEU A 103 5.76 5.60 4.05
C LEU A 103 4.66 4.63 3.66
N ILE A 104 4.33 3.69 4.54
CA ILE A 104 3.12 2.86 4.41
C ILE A 104 2.18 3.23 5.54
N VAL A 105 0.95 3.60 5.20
CA VAL A 105 -0.14 3.78 6.18
C VAL A 105 -1.12 2.63 6.03
N THR A 106 -1.17 1.76 7.05
CA THR A 106 -1.97 0.54 6.98
C THR A 106 -3.48 0.81 7.08
N GLY A 107 -4.29 -0.21 6.81
CA GLY A 107 -5.70 -0.19 7.20
C GLY A 107 -5.90 -0.02 8.71
N ALA A 108 -7.14 0.28 9.09
CA ALA A 108 -7.58 0.40 10.47
C ALA A 108 -9.02 -0.11 10.60
N PRO A 109 -9.45 -0.63 11.77
CA PRO A 109 -10.80 -1.12 12.00
C PRO A 109 -11.79 0.03 12.27
N LEU A 110 -11.79 1.03 11.39
CA LEU A 110 -12.55 2.29 11.49
C LEU A 110 -13.55 2.46 10.34
N GLY A 111 -13.86 1.37 9.63
CA GLY A 111 -14.74 1.38 8.45
C GLY A 111 -16.14 1.96 8.69
N LEU A 112 -16.65 1.87 9.92
CA LEU A 112 -17.98 2.35 10.32
C LEU A 112 -17.93 3.59 11.24
N VAL A 113 -16.75 4.13 11.50
CA VAL A 113 -16.55 5.30 12.37
C VAL A 113 -16.40 6.54 11.48
N GLU A 114 -17.15 7.59 11.80
CA GLU A 114 -17.01 8.89 11.14
C GLU A 114 -15.66 9.52 11.47
N PHE A 115 -15.05 10.26 10.54
CA PHE A 115 -13.70 10.81 10.74
C PHE A 115 -13.60 11.70 11.98
N ASN A 116 -14.63 12.49 12.28
CA ASN A 116 -14.68 13.35 13.46
C ASN A 116 -14.71 12.55 14.79
N ASP A 117 -15.16 11.30 14.75
CA ASP A 117 -15.22 10.40 15.91
C ASP A 117 -13.95 9.53 16.02
N VAL A 118 -13.05 9.60 15.04
CA VAL A 118 -11.75 8.93 15.11
C VAL A 118 -10.85 9.69 16.07
N ALA A 119 -10.59 9.07 17.21
CA ALA A 119 -9.94 9.74 18.33
C ALA A 119 -8.47 10.16 18.09
N TYR A 120 -7.82 9.62 17.06
CA TYR A 120 -6.47 10.00 16.60
C TYR A 120 -6.47 10.66 15.21
N TRP A 121 -7.62 11.19 14.77
CA TRP A 121 -7.74 11.90 13.49
C TRP A 121 -6.78 13.10 13.34
N PRO A 122 -6.59 13.97 14.37
CA PRO A 122 -5.62 15.06 14.28
C PRO A 122 -4.19 14.57 14.00
N GLN A 123 -3.78 13.47 14.61
CA GLN A 123 -2.46 12.86 14.43
C GLN A 123 -2.31 12.27 13.03
N ILE A 124 -3.35 11.66 12.48
CA ILE A 124 -3.32 11.18 11.08
C ILE A 124 -3.13 12.36 10.14
N ARG A 125 -3.91 13.44 10.33
CA ARG A 125 -3.75 14.64 9.51
C ARG A 125 -2.34 15.23 9.63
N GLN A 126 -1.78 15.27 10.84
CA GLN A 126 -0.41 15.73 11.08
C GLN A 126 0.62 14.91 10.28
N VAL A 127 0.53 13.57 10.33
CA VAL A 127 1.44 12.69 9.58
C VAL A 127 1.28 12.87 8.07
N LEU A 128 0.06 12.97 7.56
CA LEU A 128 -0.19 13.12 6.11
C LEU A 128 0.28 14.47 5.57
N GLU A 129 0.11 15.55 6.33
CA GLU A 129 0.66 16.87 5.97
C GLU A 129 2.19 16.85 6.01
N TRP A 130 2.80 16.28 7.05
CA TRP A 130 4.25 16.12 7.16
C TRP A 130 4.85 15.32 6.00
N ALA A 131 4.18 14.24 5.59
CA ALA A 131 4.64 13.36 4.51
C ALA A 131 4.77 14.08 3.16
N LYS A 132 4.03 15.19 2.95
CA LYS A 132 4.15 16.03 1.74
C LYS A 132 5.53 16.68 1.58
N ASP A 133 6.31 16.83 2.63
CA ASP A 133 7.64 17.42 2.54
C ASP A 133 8.75 16.44 2.93
N HIS A 134 8.41 15.41 3.72
CA HIS A 134 9.39 14.52 4.34
C HIS A 134 9.42 13.10 3.78
N VAL A 135 8.46 12.74 2.90
CA VAL A 135 8.39 11.41 2.30
C VAL A 135 8.38 11.49 0.78
N THR A 136 9.25 10.71 0.14
CA THR A 136 9.30 10.62 -1.33
C THR A 136 8.04 9.96 -1.89
N SER A 137 7.66 8.77 -1.40
CA SER A 137 6.40 8.11 -1.78
C SER A 137 5.64 7.50 -0.60
N THR A 138 4.33 7.76 -0.53
CA THR A 138 3.43 7.24 0.50
C THR A 138 2.42 6.26 -0.10
N LEU A 139 2.34 5.05 0.44
CA LEU A 139 1.35 4.03 0.09
C LEU A 139 0.26 3.93 1.16
N PHE A 140 -0.99 4.22 0.78
CA PHE A 140 -2.16 4.11 1.64
C PHE A 140 -2.91 2.79 1.38
N VAL A 141 -3.23 2.05 2.44
CA VAL A 141 -3.87 0.73 2.36
C VAL A 141 -5.27 0.74 2.99
N CYS A 142 -6.26 0.21 2.27
CA CYS A 142 -7.64 0.03 2.72
C CYS A 142 -8.24 1.30 3.37
N TRP A 143 -8.53 1.31 4.68
CA TRP A 143 -9.12 2.48 5.36
C TRP A 143 -8.26 3.75 5.24
N ALA A 144 -6.93 3.61 5.20
CA ALA A 144 -6.04 4.76 5.03
C ALA A 144 -6.25 5.45 3.68
N VAL A 145 -6.77 4.75 2.67
CA VAL A 145 -7.19 5.36 1.40
C VAL A 145 -8.34 6.33 1.64
N GLN A 146 -9.39 5.95 2.39
CA GLN A 146 -10.47 6.89 2.72
C GLN A 146 -9.96 8.10 3.50
N ALA A 147 -9.07 7.86 4.46
CA ALA A 147 -8.51 8.94 5.27
C ALA A 147 -7.73 9.94 4.41
N ALA A 148 -6.86 9.43 3.53
CA ALA A 148 -6.06 10.26 2.63
C ALA A 148 -6.92 10.97 1.56
N LEU A 149 -7.92 10.30 0.97
CA LEU A 149 -8.85 10.95 0.03
C LEU A 149 -9.62 12.10 0.71
N ASN A 150 -10.00 11.93 1.98
CA ASN A 150 -10.65 13.00 2.73
C ASN A 150 -9.71 14.18 3.01
N ILE A 151 -8.49 13.91 3.49
CA ILE A 151 -7.54 14.95 3.89
C ILE A 151 -6.97 15.69 2.67
N LEU A 152 -6.65 14.98 1.59
CA LEU A 152 -5.97 15.52 0.41
C LEU A 152 -6.93 16.08 -0.64
N TYR A 153 -8.10 15.45 -0.82
CA TYR A 153 -9.07 15.80 -1.87
C TYR A 153 -10.44 16.25 -1.33
N GLY A 154 -10.64 16.28 -0.01
CA GLY A 154 -11.90 16.70 0.58
C GLY A 154 -13.06 15.71 0.35
N ILE A 155 -12.78 14.49 -0.11
CA ILE A 155 -13.81 13.49 -0.43
C ILE A 155 -14.46 13.00 0.87
N PRO A 156 -15.79 13.08 1.03
CA PRO A 156 -16.48 12.59 2.22
C PRO A 156 -16.43 11.07 2.30
N LYS A 157 -16.56 10.54 3.51
CA LYS A 157 -16.62 9.10 3.77
C LYS A 157 -17.80 8.48 3.00
N GLN A 158 -17.52 7.42 2.23
CA GLN A 158 -18.55 6.58 1.61
C GLN A 158 -18.48 5.17 2.19
N THR A 159 -19.64 4.61 2.52
CA THR A 159 -19.73 3.32 3.21
C THR A 159 -20.71 2.44 2.46
N ARG A 160 -20.28 1.21 2.16
CA ARG A 160 -21.10 0.18 1.52
C ARG A 160 -22.18 -0.31 2.47
N THR A 161 -23.31 -0.71 1.90
CA THR A 161 -24.38 -1.39 2.65
C THR A 161 -23.87 -2.70 3.26
N ASP A 162 -23.19 -3.51 2.44
CA ASP A 162 -22.65 -4.80 2.83
C ASP A 162 -21.12 -4.78 2.79
N LYS A 163 -20.50 -5.54 3.71
CA LYS A 163 -19.04 -5.66 3.77
C LYS A 163 -18.54 -6.42 2.54
N LEU A 164 -17.61 -5.83 1.80
CA LEU A 164 -16.87 -6.56 0.77
C LEU A 164 -15.82 -7.44 1.48
N SER A 165 -15.95 -8.76 1.37
CA SER A 165 -15.09 -9.73 2.07
C SER A 165 -14.82 -10.95 1.20
N GLY A 166 -13.59 -11.11 0.70
CA GLY A 166 -13.25 -12.19 -0.21
C GLY A 166 -12.03 -11.89 -1.09
N VAL A 167 -11.83 -12.73 -2.11
CA VAL A 167 -10.77 -12.61 -3.12
C VAL A 167 -11.42 -12.34 -4.48
N TYR A 168 -11.20 -11.13 -5.00
CA TYR A 168 -11.89 -10.63 -6.17
C TYR A 168 -10.96 -10.57 -7.37
N GLU A 169 -11.55 -10.58 -8.55
CA GLU A 169 -10.86 -10.40 -9.83
C GLU A 169 -10.74 -8.91 -10.15
N HIS A 170 -9.58 -8.56 -10.70
CA HIS A 170 -9.16 -7.22 -11.07
C HIS A 170 -8.59 -7.24 -12.48
N HIS A 171 -8.58 -6.09 -13.15
CA HIS A 171 -7.86 -5.89 -14.40
C HIS A 171 -7.05 -4.60 -14.38
N ILE A 172 -5.95 -4.57 -15.13
CA ILE A 172 -5.12 -3.36 -15.30
C ILE A 172 -5.71 -2.42 -16.36
N LEU A 173 -5.51 -1.11 -16.18
CA LEU A 173 -5.95 -0.09 -17.15
C LEU A 173 -4.81 0.42 -18.03
N HIS A 174 -3.57 0.26 -17.57
CA HIS A 174 -2.37 0.79 -18.23
C HIS A 174 -1.31 -0.31 -18.38
N PRO A 175 -1.16 -0.92 -19.57
CA PRO A 175 -0.24 -2.06 -19.79
C PRO A 175 1.23 -1.76 -19.44
N HIS A 176 1.67 -0.51 -19.57
CA HIS A 176 3.06 -0.11 -19.34
C HIS A 176 3.26 0.71 -18.06
N ALA A 177 2.26 0.74 -17.16
CA ALA A 177 2.38 1.47 -15.89
C ALA A 177 3.44 0.82 -14.97
N LEU A 178 4.17 1.66 -14.24
CA LEU A 178 5.30 1.21 -13.41
C LEU A 178 4.85 0.38 -12.20
N LEU A 179 3.72 0.74 -11.58
CA LEU A 179 3.24 0.06 -10.36
C LEU A 179 2.66 -1.33 -10.65
N THR A 180 2.05 -1.49 -11.83
CA THR A 180 1.46 -2.75 -12.32
C THR A 180 2.37 -3.49 -13.30
N ARG A 181 3.66 -3.12 -13.38
CA ARG A 181 4.61 -3.80 -14.26
C ARG A 181 4.71 -5.29 -13.93
N GLY A 182 4.51 -6.12 -14.95
CA GLY A 182 4.56 -7.58 -14.82
C GLY A 182 3.32 -8.20 -14.19
N PHE A 183 2.27 -7.40 -13.93
CA PHE A 183 0.95 -7.95 -13.60
C PHE A 183 0.40 -8.65 -14.84
N ASP A 184 -0.38 -9.71 -14.62
CA ASP A 184 -1.25 -10.26 -15.65
C ASP A 184 -2.35 -9.24 -15.98
N ASP A 185 -2.93 -9.32 -17.18
CA ASP A 185 -4.02 -8.43 -17.62
C ASP A 185 -5.20 -8.44 -16.63
N SER A 186 -5.50 -9.63 -16.10
CA SER A 186 -6.45 -9.86 -15.01
C SER A 186 -5.79 -10.65 -13.88
N PHE A 187 -6.12 -10.31 -12.63
CA PHE A 187 -5.49 -10.91 -11.45
C PHE A 187 -6.41 -10.94 -10.23
N LEU A 188 -5.96 -11.60 -9.16
CA LEU A 188 -6.71 -11.74 -7.91
C LEU A 188 -6.10 -10.92 -6.78
N ALA A 189 -6.94 -10.19 -6.03
CA ALA A 189 -6.54 -9.57 -4.75
C ALA A 189 -7.68 -9.62 -3.71
N PRO A 190 -7.34 -9.70 -2.41
CA PRO A 190 -8.35 -9.79 -1.35
C PRO A 190 -8.87 -8.40 -0.97
N HIS A 191 -10.14 -8.34 -0.58
CA HIS A 191 -10.77 -7.17 0.04
C HIS A 191 -11.45 -7.58 1.34
N SER A 192 -11.39 -6.71 2.36
CA SER A 192 -12.13 -6.82 3.62
C SER A 192 -12.50 -5.42 4.12
N ARG A 193 -13.56 -4.83 3.57
CA ARG A 193 -13.90 -3.42 3.81
C ARG A 193 -15.38 -3.09 3.73
N TYR A 194 -15.80 -2.15 4.57
CA TYR A 194 -17.04 -1.37 4.40
C TYR A 194 -16.80 -0.07 3.63
N ALA A 195 -15.55 0.39 3.56
CA ALA A 195 -15.17 1.55 2.78
C ALA A 195 -15.57 1.35 1.31
N ASP A 196 -16.28 2.32 0.74
CA ASP A 196 -16.65 2.29 -0.67
C ASP A 196 -15.65 3.08 -1.51
N PHE A 197 -15.29 2.54 -2.68
CA PHE A 197 -14.31 3.14 -3.60
C PHE A 197 -14.70 2.99 -5.07
N PRO A 198 -15.88 3.49 -5.51
CA PRO A 198 -16.25 3.44 -6.92
C PRO A 198 -15.18 4.15 -7.77
N ALA A 199 -14.75 3.57 -8.88
CA ALA A 199 -13.73 4.19 -9.72
C ALA A 199 -14.15 5.56 -10.29
N ALA A 200 -15.46 5.77 -10.49
CA ALA A 200 -16.02 7.08 -10.83
C ALA A 200 -15.73 8.15 -9.77
N LEU A 201 -15.75 7.80 -8.47
CA LEU A 201 -15.41 8.74 -7.39
C LEU A 201 -13.99 9.28 -7.55
N ILE A 202 -13.04 8.42 -7.94
CA ILE A 202 -11.65 8.82 -8.12
C ILE A 202 -11.50 9.66 -9.40
N ARG A 203 -12.13 9.26 -10.51
CA ARG A 203 -12.09 10.00 -11.78
C ARG A 203 -12.68 11.40 -11.69
N ASP A 204 -13.79 11.55 -10.97
CA ASP A 204 -14.57 12.79 -10.98
C ASP A 204 -14.05 13.84 -9.99
N TYR A 205 -13.35 13.41 -8.93
CA TYR A 205 -12.98 14.27 -7.79
C TYR A 205 -11.47 14.32 -7.49
N THR A 206 -10.63 13.65 -8.28
CA THR A 206 -9.17 13.66 -8.11
C THR A 206 -8.44 13.78 -9.44
N ASP A 207 -7.15 14.05 -9.40
CA ASP A 207 -6.22 14.02 -10.54
C ASP A 207 -5.39 12.72 -10.60
N LEU A 208 -5.78 11.71 -9.82
CA LEU A 208 -5.09 10.42 -9.70
C LEU A 208 -5.31 9.54 -10.93
N GLU A 209 -4.27 8.82 -11.35
CA GLU A 209 -4.35 7.82 -12.40
C GLU A 209 -4.78 6.47 -11.81
N ILE A 210 -5.88 5.92 -12.30
CA ILE A 210 -6.35 4.58 -11.92
C ILE A 210 -5.58 3.54 -12.73
N LEU A 211 -4.92 2.62 -12.02
CA LEU A 211 -4.02 1.63 -12.60
C LEU A 211 -4.67 0.24 -12.66
N ALA A 212 -5.59 -0.08 -11.74
CA ALA A 212 -6.36 -1.31 -11.75
C ALA A 212 -7.72 -1.13 -11.05
N GLU A 213 -8.74 -1.83 -11.54
CA GLU A 213 -10.11 -1.85 -11.02
C GLU A 213 -10.56 -3.29 -10.73
N THR A 214 -11.56 -3.45 -9.85
CA THR A 214 -12.32 -4.71 -9.77
C THR A 214 -13.25 -4.83 -10.98
N GLU A 215 -13.70 -6.05 -11.32
CA GLU A 215 -14.75 -6.26 -12.32
C GLU A 215 -16.07 -5.53 -11.98
N GLU A 216 -16.30 -5.27 -10.69
CA GLU A 216 -17.48 -4.54 -10.20
C GLU A 216 -17.33 -3.00 -10.28
N GLY A 217 -16.20 -2.49 -10.76
CA GLY A 217 -15.96 -1.06 -10.99
C GLY A 217 -15.43 -0.27 -9.79
N ASP A 218 -14.88 -0.94 -8.78
CA ASP A 218 -14.17 -0.27 -7.67
C ASP A 218 -12.71 -0.02 -8.06
N ALA A 219 -12.17 1.15 -7.70
CA ALA A 219 -10.75 1.43 -7.84
C ALA A 219 -9.94 0.54 -6.87
N TYR A 220 -9.02 -0.27 -7.40
CA TYR A 220 -8.13 -1.11 -6.60
C TYR A 220 -6.77 -0.48 -6.39
N LEU A 221 -6.11 -0.07 -7.48
CA LEU A 221 -4.81 0.62 -7.45
C LEU A 221 -4.90 1.93 -8.22
N PHE A 222 -4.40 3.00 -7.61
CA PHE A 222 -4.32 4.31 -8.23
C PHE A 222 -3.21 5.15 -7.59
N ALA A 223 -2.68 6.12 -8.32
CA ALA A 223 -1.53 6.91 -7.86
C ALA A 223 -1.45 8.29 -8.53
N SER A 224 -0.70 9.20 -7.92
CA SER A 224 -0.34 10.47 -8.53
C SER A 224 0.74 10.28 -9.62
N LYS A 225 0.74 11.14 -10.64
CA LYS A 225 1.70 11.07 -11.76
C LYS A 225 3.16 11.23 -11.32
N ASP A 226 3.36 12.08 -10.31
CA ASP A 226 4.64 12.32 -9.65
C ASP A 226 5.09 11.18 -8.71
N LYS A 227 4.24 10.14 -8.53
CA LYS A 227 4.48 8.93 -7.73
C LYS A 227 4.60 9.19 -6.22
N ARG A 228 4.27 10.39 -5.75
CA ARG A 228 4.35 10.74 -4.33
C ARG A 228 3.29 10.09 -3.47
N ILE A 229 2.13 9.79 -4.03
CA ILE A 229 1.05 9.11 -3.33
C ILE A 229 0.51 7.96 -4.18
N ALA A 230 0.39 6.78 -3.56
CA ALA A 230 -0.18 5.59 -4.16
C ALA A 230 -1.20 4.99 -3.19
N PHE A 231 -2.21 4.32 -3.74
CA PHE A 231 -3.35 3.83 -3.00
C PHE A 231 -3.66 2.40 -3.41
N VAL A 232 -3.92 1.55 -2.42
CA VAL A 232 -4.41 0.18 -2.62
C VAL A 232 -5.62 -0.08 -1.72
N THR A 233 -6.77 -0.38 -2.30
CA THR A 233 -8.03 -0.53 -1.54
C THR A 233 -8.31 -1.95 -1.06
N GLY A 234 -7.50 -2.92 -1.52
CA GLY A 234 -7.49 -4.30 -1.03
C GLY A 234 -6.38 -4.57 -0.02
N HIS A 235 -6.16 -5.84 0.28
CA HIS A 235 -5.20 -6.34 1.26
C HIS A 235 -4.21 -7.38 0.70
N PRO A 236 -3.46 -7.06 -0.38
CA PRO A 236 -2.54 -8.02 -1.00
C PRO A 236 -1.44 -8.55 -0.06
N GLU A 237 -1.23 -7.93 1.11
CA GLU A 237 -0.34 -8.37 2.18
C GLU A 237 -0.85 -9.56 2.99
N TYR A 238 -2.16 -9.84 2.94
CA TYR A 238 -2.78 -10.86 3.79
C TYR A 238 -2.17 -12.24 3.60
N ASP A 239 -2.02 -12.95 4.73
CA ASP A 239 -1.71 -14.36 4.73
C ASP A 239 -2.91 -15.19 4.26
N ALA A 240 -2.64 -16.42 3.84
CA ALA A 240 -3.67 -17.34 3.35
C ALA A 240 -4.80 -17.59 4.37
N HIS A 241 -4.59 -17.35 5.66
CA HIS A 241 -5.53 -17.60 6.75
C HIS A 241 -6.16 -16.33 7.36
N THR A 242 -5.80 -15.13 6.89
CA THR A 242 -6.25 -13.87 7.51
C THR A 242 -7.77 -13.70 7.43
N LEU A 243 -8.35 -13.86 6.23
CA LEU A 243 -9.82 -13.80 6.05
C LEU A 243 -10.55 -14.93 6.79
N ALA A 244 -9.92 -16.10 6.94
CA ALA A 244 -10.47 -17.20 7.75
C ALA A 244 -10.52 -16.82 9.22
N GLY A 245 -9.46 -16.20 9.74
CA GLY A 245 -9.41 -15.71 11.11
C GLY A 245 -10.47 -14.64 11.39
N GLU A 246 -10.71 -13.73 10.45
CA GLU A 246 -11.82 -12.77 10.54
C GLU A 246 -13.18 -13.48 10.55
N TYR A 247 -13.42 -14.40 9.61
CA TYR A 247 -14.66 -15.16 9.50
C TYR A 247 -14.98 -15.95 10.78
N PHE A 248 -14.03 -16.75 11.29
CA PHE A 248 -14.27 -17.55 12.48
C PHE A 248 -14.47 -16.71 13.75
N ARG A 249 -13.73 -15.59 13.90
CA ARG A 249 -13.96 -14.63 14.98
C ARG A 249 -15.39 -14.09 14.94
N ASP A 250 -15.89 -13.73 13.77
CA ASP A 250 -17.22 -13.13 13.61
C ASP A 250 -18.33 -14.19 13.82
N VAL A 251 -18.09 -15.46 13.44
CA VAL A 251 -18.95 -16.61 13.79
C VAL A 251 -19.00 -16.82 15.31
N GLU A 252 -17.85 -16.83 15.98
CA GLU A 252 -17.75 -16.99 17.45
C GLU A 252 -18.44 -15.85 18.21
N ALA A 253 -18.43 -14.63 17.63
CA ALA A 253 -19.15 -13.47 18.15
C ALA A 253 -20.67 -13.50 17.88
N GLY A 254 -21.18 -14.51 17.15
CA GLY A 254 -22.60 -14.65 16.82
C GLY A 254 -23.11 -13.70 15.74
N LEU A 255 -22.20 -13.14 14.91
CA LEU A 255 -22.54 -12.16 13.87
C LEU A 255 -23.06 -12.79 12.56
N ASN A 256 -23.06 -14.13 12.46
CA ASN A 256 -23.46 -14.89 11.26
C ASN A 256 -22.88 -14.30 9.95
N PRO A 257 -21.55 -14.10 9.85
CA PRO A 257 -20.93 -13.53 8.67
C PRO A 257 -21.12 -14.44 7.44
N GLU A 258 -21.17 -13.85 6.25
CA GLU A 258 -21.06 -14.62 5.02
C GLU A 258 -19.65 -15.20 4.85
N VAL A 259 -19.56 -16.36 4.20
CA VAL A 259 -18.29 -16.98 3.84
C VAL A 259 -17.55 -16.04 2.88
N PRO A 260 -16.26 -15.70 3.10
CA PRO A 260 -15.54 -14.82 2.21
C PRO A 260 -15.56 -15.32 0.77
N TYR A 261 -15.90 -14.44 -0.16
CA TYR A 261 -16.06 -14.76 -1.58
C TYR A 261 -14.77 -15.35 -2.17
N ASN A 262 -14.89 -16.44 -2.94
CA ASN A 262 -13.79 -17.06 -3.69
C ASN A 262 -12.52 -17.34 -2.87
N TYR A 263 -12.68 -17.72 -1.59
CA TYR A 263 -11.57 -17.86 -0.65
C TYR A 263 -11.40 -19.31 -0.16
N PHE A 264 -12.44 -19.90 0.42
CA PHE A 264 -12.42 -21.30 0.86
C PHE A 264 -12.69 -22.24 -0.32
N PRO A 265 -11.91 -23.33 -0.49
CA PRO A 265 -12.22 -24.33 -1.52
C PRO A 265 -13.65 -24.85 -1.37
N LYS A 266 -14.41 -24.82 -2.48
CA LYS A 266 -15.82 -25.20 -2.55
C LYS A 266 -16.75 -24.39 -1.62
N ASN A 267 -16.34 -23.17 -1.23
CA ASN A 267 -17.07 -22.31 -0.29
C ASN A 267 -17.34 -22.98 1.07
N ASP A 268 -16.49 -23.92 1.48
CA ASP A 268 -16.62 -24.65 2.72
C ASP A 268 -15.51 -24.24 3.71
N PRO A 269 -15.85 -23.57 4.84
CA PRO A 269 -14.90 -23.11 5.85
C PRO A 269 -14.05 -24.22 6.48
N GLN A 270 -14.41 -25.50 6.33
CA GLN A 270 -13.58 -26.61 6.80
C GLN A 270 -12.35 -26.86 5.92
N ASN A 271 -12.34 -26.37 4.68
CA ASN A 271 -11.22 -26.53 3.76
C ASN A 271 -10.15 -25.46 4.01
N ILE A 272 -8.88 -25.81 3.84
CA ILE A 272 -7.76 -24.87 4.05
C ILE A 272 -7.67 -23.90 2.85
N PRO A 273 -7.80 -22.58 3.06
CA PRO A 273 -7.67 -21.58 2.00
C PRO A 273 -6.22 -21.45 1.51
N ARG A 274 -6.05 -20.93 0.30
CA ARG A 274 -4.75 -20.68 -0.33
C ARG A 274 -4.64 -19.22 -0.72
N ALA A 275 -3.48 -18.59 -0.52
CA ALA A 275 -3.25 -17.22 -0.99
C ALA A 275 -3.02 -17.21 -2.51
N THR A 276 -4.10 -17.15 -3.28
CA THR A 276 -4.13 -17.06 -4.74
C THR A 276 -3.67 -15.70 -5.26
N TRP A 277 -3.73 -14.67 -4.42
CA TRP A 277 -3.29 -13.30 -4.72
C TRP A 277 -1.79 -13.04 -4.55
N ARG A 278 -1.04 -14.05 -4.07
CA ARG A 278 0.35 -13.87 -3.62
C ARG A 278 1.27 -13.26 -4.69
N SER A 279 1.15 -13.67 -5.95
CA SER A 279 2.00 -13.15 -7.03
C SER A 279 1.87 -11.64 -7.19
N HIS A 280 0.64 -11.15 -7.30
CA HIS A 280 0.35 -9.73 -7.53
C HIS A 280 0.62 -8.87 -6.30
N GLY A 281 0.46 -9.41 -5.10
CA GLY A 281 0.98 -8.75 -3.89
C GLY A 281 2.49 -8.57 -3.92
N ASN A 282 3.25 -9.61 -4.30
CA ASN A 282 4.71 -9.49 -4.41
C ASN A 282 5.13 -8.46 -5.48
N LEU A 283 4.48 -8.48 -6.64
CA LEU A 283 4.76 -7.53 -7.71
C LEU A 283 4.45 -6.10 -7.29
N LEU A 284 3.30 -5.84 -6.65
CA LEU A 284 2.92 -4.51 -6.17
C LEU A 284 4.01 -3.87 -5.31
N PHE A 285 4.44 -4.56 -4.25
CA PHE A 285 5.40 -4.01 -3.30
C PHE A 285 6.82 -3.94 -3.89
N THR A 286 7.19 -4.91 -4.72
CA THR A 286 8.46 -4.86 -5.47
C THR A 286 8.49 -3.66 -6.41
N ASN A 287 7.40 -3.41 -7.14
CA ASN A 287 7.28 -2.29 -8.06
C ASN A 287 7.24 -0.96 -7.33
N TRP A 288 6.49 -0.86 -6.22
CA TRP A 288 6.47 0.33 -5.39
C TRP A 288 7.88 0.67 -4.87
N LEU A 289 8.57 -0.29 -4.24
CA LEU A 289 9.94 -0.08 -3.77
C LEU A 289 10.89 0.33 -4.90
N ASN A 290 10.80 -0.30 -6.07
CA ASN A 290 11.74 -0.04 -7.15
C ASN A 290 11.47 1.26 -7.92
N TYR A 291 10.20 1.58 -8.19
CA TYR A 291 9.82 2.64 -9.13
C TYR A 291 9.24 3.88 -8.46
N TYR A 292 8.66 3.73 -7.26
CA TYR A 292 8.06 4.81 -6.49
C TYR A 292 8.96 5.25 -5.33
N VAL A 293 9.77 4.35 -4.78
CA VAL A 293 10.68 4.69 -3.68
C VAL A 293 12.10 4.92 -4.22
N TYR A 294 12.72 3.90 -4.81
CA TYR A 294 14.14 3.93 -5.16
C TYR A 294 14.50 4.86 -6.33
N GLN A 295 13.76 4.81 -7.44
CA GLN A 295 14.19 5.50 -8.67
C GLN A 295 13.96 7.01 -8.70
N ILE A 296 13.08 7.52 -7.82
CA ILE A 296 12.72 8.93 -7.78
C ILE A 296 13.28 9.64 -6.54
N THR A 297 13.72 8.89 -5.52
CA THR A 297 14.26 9.50 -4.30
C THR A 297 15.65 10.13 -4.55
N PRO A 298 15.95 11.31 -3.97
CA PRO A 298 17.29 11.87 -4.04
C PRO A 298 18.28 11.00 -3.28
N TYR A 299 19.53 11.00 -3.74
CA TYR A 299 20.61 10.29 -3.02
C TYR A 299 20.83 10.88 -1.62
N ASP A 300 20.83 12.20 -1.48
CA ASP A 300 20.92 12.87 -0.18
C ASP A 300 19.55 13.33 0.30
N LEU A 301 19.00 12.63 1.30
CA LEU A 301 17.69 12.94 1.88
C LEU A 301 17.61 14.33 2.53
N ARG A 302 18.73 15.02 2.80
CA ARG A 302 18.70 16.41 3.28
C ARG A 302 18.22 17.40 2.21
N HIS A 303 18.30 17.00 0.94
CA HIS A 303 17.88 17.80 -0.22
C HIS A 303 16.62 17.18 -0.85
N MET A 304 15.57 17.02 -0.05
CA MET A 304 14.24 16.74 -0.57
C MET A 304 13.78 17.96 -1.38
N ASN A 305 13.72 17.80 -2.70
CA ASN A 305 13.01 18.72 -3.57
C ASN A 305 11.64 18.11 -3.87
N PRO A 306 10.64 18.26 -2.98
CA PRO A 306 9.29 17.84 -3.31
C PRO A 306 8.87 18.59 -4.57
N THR A 307 8.71 17.88 -5.69
CA THR A 307 8.02 18.45 -6.85
C THR A 307 6.58 18.66 -6.42
N LEU A 308 6.23 19.90 -6.12
CA LEU A 308 4.86 20.36 -5.94
C LEU A 308 4.35 21.09 -7.19
N ASP A 309 5.08 20.97 -8.31
CA ASP A 309 4.72 21.44 -9.65
C ASP A 309 4.83 20.29 -10.67
#